data_AF-A0A661CE70-F1
#
_entry.id   AF-A0A661CE70-F1
#
_cell.length_a   1.000
_cell.length_b   1.000
_cell.length_c   1.000
_cell.angle_alpha   90.00
_cell.angle_beta   90.00
_cell.angle_gamma   90.00
#
_symmetry.space_group_name_H-M   'P 1'
#
loop_
_entity.id
_entity.type
_entity.pdbx_description
1 polymer ?
#
loop_
_entity_poly.entity_id
_entity_poly.type
_entity_poly.pdbx_seq_one_letter_code
_entity_poly.pdbx_strand_id
1 'polypeptide(L)'
;MKMTRWFFYSLLLTIVSFVYADDAKIPAIAQPQAAAQLVATETASSEENAEAAIETQEMTEAAKRGERLHKAKCMGCHMILANSDPAQLQYLRDNRKIKSDSGLKTQVVRCVKAFGFQWDEDKEIADIIAYLNEKFYQFETQTSK
;
A
#
# COMPACT_ATOMS: atom_id res chain seq x y z
N MET A 1 55.68 23.44 39.86
CA MET A 1 55.65 22.27 40.76
C MET A 1 54.34 22.32 41.55
N LYS A 2 53.51 21.26 41.54
CA LYS A 2 52.30 21.03 42.39
C LYS A 2 51.23 22.15 42.34
N MET A 3 50.18 22.09 41.51
CA MET A 3 48.94 21.31 41.70
C MET A 3 48.35 21.36 43.12
N THR A 4 47.20 22.03 43.27
CA THR A 4 46.30 21.95 44.43
C THR A 4 44.93 21.39 44.02
N ARG A 5 44.60 20.23 44.60
CA ARG A 5 43.27 19.59 44.66
C ARG A 5 42.38 20.38 45.68
N TRP A 6 41.05 20.33 45.78
CA TRP A 6 39.97 19.33 45.60
C TRP A 6 38.67 20.08 45.16
N PHE A 7 37.74 19.55 44.36
CA PHE A 7 36.72 18.51 44.65
C PHE A 7 35.72 18.80 45.79
N PHE A 8 34.55 19.37 45.43
CA PHE A 8 33.21 19.24 46.06
C PHE A 8 32.17 19.66 44.98
N TYR A 9 31.55 18.78 44.18
CA TYR A 9 30.54 17.74 44.44
C TYR A 9 29.08 18.26 44.58
N SER A 10 28.35 18.30 43.45
CA SER A 10 26.87 18.15 43.33
C SER A 10 26.53 18.03 41.83
N LEU A 11 26.28 16.84 41.26
CA LEU A 11 24.94 16.24 41.08
C LEU A 11 24.00 17.17 40.26
N LEU A 12 23.67 16.91 38.98
CA LEU A 12 22.82 15.79 38.49
C LEU A 12 22.88 15.66 36.93
N LEU A 13 22.27 14.60 36.38
CA LEU A 13 21.87 14.38 34.96
C LEU A 13 22.90 13.85 33.93
N THR A 14 23.01 12.52 33.90
CA THR A 14 23.18 11.71 32.67
C THR A 14 21.78 11.16 32.24
N ILE A 15 21.53 10.50 31.10
CA ILE A 15 22.35 9.92 30.02
C ILE A 15 21.62 10.09 28.66
N VAL A 16 22.11 10.86 27.67
CA VAL A 16 21.76 10.69 26.23
C VAL A 16 22.90 11.17 25.32
N SER A 17 23.84 10.27 24.97
CA SER A 17 24.79 10.44 23.84
C SER A 17 25.49 9.11 23.57
N PHE A 18 24.75 8.18 22.99
CA PHE A 18 25.31 6.99 22.32
C PHE A 18 24.81 7.01 20.88
N VAL A 19 25.64 6.50 19.97
CA VAL A 19 25.44 6.49 18.50
C VAL A 19 25.65 7.86 17.82
N TYR A 20 26.91 8.31 17.83
CA TYR A 20 27.52 8.88 16.61
C TYR A 20 28.84 8.15 16.36
N ALA A 21 28.86 7.37 15.28
CA ALA A 21 29.94 6.55 14.76
C ALA A 21 29.52 6.20 13.31
N ASP A 22 30.39 6.07 12.31
CA ASP A 22 31.79 6.46 12.15
C ASP A 22 32.01 6.70 10.63
N ASP A 23 33.14 7.26 10.20
CA ASP A 23 33.37 7.61 8.78
C ASP A 23 33.42 6.38 7.84
N ALA A 24 32.27 6.03 7.24
CA ALA A 24 32.13 4.90 6.31
C ALA A 24 31.76 5.37 4.88
N LYS A 25 32.79 5.43 4.04
CA LYS A 25 32.74 5.75 2.62
C LYS A 25 31.73 4.89 1.85
N ILE A 26 30.68 5.50 1.28
CA ILE A 26 29.73 4.83 0.37
C ILE A 26 30.43 4.56 -0.98
N PRO A 27 30.60 3.31 -1.43
CA PRO A 27 31.02 3.02 -2.79
C PRO A 27 29.84 3.22 -3.75
N ALA A 28 30.06 3.93 -4.85
CA ALA A 28 29.10 4.01 -5.94
C ALA A 28 28.95 2.64 -6.60
N ILE A 29 27.75 2.06 -6.55
CA ILE A 29 27.45 0.78 -7.21
C ILE A 29 27.13 1.08 -8.68
N ALA A 30 28.02 0.68 -9.58
CA ALA A 30 27.85 0.87 -11.02
C ALA A 30 26.75 -0.05 -11.57
N GLN A 31 25.96 0.44 -12.53
CA GLN A 31 25.20 -0.42 -13.44
C GLN A 31 26.17 -1.06 -14.45
N PRO A 32 26.13 -2.39 -14.67
CA PRO A 32 26.58 -3.01 -15.90
C PRO A 32 25.40 -3.18 -16.88
N GLN A 33 25.69 -3.01 -18.16
CA GLN A 33 24.70 -3.03 -19.24
C GLN A 33 24.56 -4.44 -19.84
N ALA A 34 23.56 -4.62 -20.71
CA ALA A 34 23.13 -5.90 -21.24
C ALA A 34 24.18 -6.66 -22.08
N ALA A 35 24.10 -8.00 -22.03
CA ALA A 35 24.41 -8.88 -23.14
C ALA A 35 23.42 -10.05 -23.15
N ALA A 36 22.90 -10.41 -24.32
CA ALA A 36 21.89 -11.45 -24.48
C ALA A 36 22.51 -12.82 -24.74
N GLN A 37 21.81 -13.89 -24.35
CA GLN A 37 21.92 -15.17 -25.05
C GLN A 37 20.63 -15.98 -24.93
N LEU A 38 20.23 -16.58 -26.06
CA LEU A 38 19.02 -17.38 -26.20
C LEU A 38 19.28 -18.83 -25.76
N VAL A 39 18.30 -19.44 -25.09
CA VAL A 39 17.95 -20.85 -25.35
C VAL A 39 16.43 -20.97 -25.25
N ALA A 40 15.79 -21.50 -26.29
CA ALA A 40 14.39 -21.90 -26.24
C ALA A 40 14.31 -23.38 -25.84
N THR A 41 13.39 -23.73 -24.93
CA THR A 41 12.90 -25.10 -24.76
C THR A 41 11.38 -25.07 -24.66
N GLU A 42 10.75 -25.34 -25.80
CA GLU A 42 9.31 -25.54 -25.93
C GLU A 42 9.03 -27.04 -25.85
N THR A 43 8.30 -27.48 -24.83
CA THR A 43 7.59 -28.76 -24.83
C THR A 43 6.27 -28.60 -24.08
N ALA A 44 5.17 -28.90 -24.76
CA ALA A 44 3.83 -28.79 -24.22
C ALA A 44 3.45 -29.97 -23.30
N SER A 45 2.34 -29.78 -22.56
CA SER A 45 1.43 -30.80 -22.04
C SER A 45 1.99 -31.98 -21.24
N SER A 46 1.75 -31.94 -19.93
CA SER A 46 0.99 -33.01 -19.27
C SER A 46 0.28 -32.44 -18.04
N GLU A 47 -0.95 -32.90 -17.82
CA GLU A 47 -1.77 -32.57 -16.65
C GLU A 47 -1.26 -33.30 -15.38
N GLU A 48 -2.01 -33.18 -14.28
CA GLU A 48 -1.86 -33.93 -13.01
C GLU A 48 -1.00 -33.28 -11.91
N ASN A 49 -1.65 -32.40 -11.12
CA ASN A 49 -1.92 -32.71 -9.72
C ASN A 49 -2.99 -31.77 -9.16
N ALA A 50 -4.16 -32.33 -8.83
CA ALA A 50 -5.25 -31.60 -8.17
C ALA A 50 -5.23 -31.91 -6.68
N GLU A 51 -4.97 -30.90 -5.84
CA GLU A 51 -5.31 -30.93 -4.42
C GLU A 51 -5.52 -29.47 -3.96
N ALA A 52 -6.63 -29.21 -3.25
CA ALA A 52 -7.02 -27.90 -2.69
C ALA A 52 -7.15 -26.72 -3.67
N ALA A 53 -8.34 -26.58 -4.26
CA ALA A 53 -8.74 -25.37 -4.99
C ALA A 53 -8.75 -24.13 -4.08
N ILE A 54 -7.83 -23.19 -4.33
CA ILE A 54 -8.05 -21.77 -4.07
C ILE A 54 -8.17 -21.11 -5.44
N GLU A 55 -9.40 -20.89 -5.87
CA GLU A 55 -9.67 -20.08 -7.07
C GLU A 55 -9.22 -18.65 -6.77
N THR A 56 -8.01 -18.31 -7.21
CA THR A 56 -7.51 -16.93 -7.23
C THR A 56 -8.34 -16.17 -8.25
N GLN A 57 -9.45 -15.57 -7.79
CA GLN A 57 -10.27 -14.68 -8.62
C GLN A 57 -9.35 -13.65 -9.29
N GLU A 58 -9.22 -13.74 -10.61
CA GLU A 58 -8.35 -12.83 -11.34
C GLU A 58 -8.98 -11.45 -11.37
N MET A 59 -8.42 -10.53 -10.59
CA MET A 59 -8.79 -9.13 -10.63
C MET A 59 -8.53 -8.54 -12.02
N THR A 60 -9.45 -7.72 -12.52
CA THR A 60 -9.28 -7.04 -13.80
C THR A 60 -8.06 -6.12 -13.79
N GLU A 61 -7.53 -5.77 -14.96
CA GLU A 61 -6.46 -4.77 -15.06
C GLU A 61 -6.88 -3.39 -14.50
N ALA A 62 -8.18 -3.08 -14.49
CA ALA A 62 -8.71 -1.90 -13.79
C ALA A 62 -8.59 -2.05 -12.28
N ALA A 63 -9.04 -3.16 -11.70
CA ALA A 63 -8.91 -3.44 -10.27
C ALA A 63 -7.44 -3.56 -9.81
N LYS A 64 -6.55 -4.16 -10.60
CA LYS A 64 -5.09 -4.20 -10.33
C LYS A 64 -4.48 -2.79 -10.27
N ARG A 65 -4.91 -1.85 -11.12
CA ARG A 65 -4.52 -0.43 -11.03
C ARG A 65 -5.16 0.26 -9.82
N GLY A 66 -6.45 0.01 -9.60
CA GLY A 66 -7.24 0.53 -8.48
C GLY A 66 -6.66 0.17 -7.12
N GLU A 67 -6.16 -1.05 -6.95
CA GLU A 67 -5.49 -1.48 -5.71
C GLU A 67 -4.29 -0.60 -5.38
N ARG A 68 -3.43 -0.35 -6.36
CA ARG A 68 -2.22 0.49 -6.21
C ARG A 68 -2.60 1.92 -5.88
N LEU A 69 -3.59 2.48 -6.58
CA LEU A 69 -4.11 3.82 -6.33
C LEU A 69 -4.77 3.94 -4.95
N HIS A 70 -5.57 2.96 -4.55
CA HIS A 70 -6.20 2.89 -3.23
C HIS A 70 -5.15 2.83 -2.11
N LYS A 71 -4.13 1.98 -2.24
CA LYS A 71 -3.02 1.90 -1.28
C LYS A 71 -2.25 3.21 -1.17
N ALA A 72 -2.01 3.91 -2.29
CA ALA A 72 -1.24 5.15 -2.32
C ALA A 72 -2.04 6.38 -1.86
N LYS A 73 -3.31 6.51 -2.28
CA LYS A 73 -4.11 7.74 -2.13
C LYS A 73 -5.22 7.66 -1.08
N CYS A 74 -5.78 6.48 -0.80
CA CYS A 74 -6.93 6.33 0.10
C CYS A 74 -6.54 5.87 1.51
N MET A 75 -5.58 4.94 1.62
CA MET A 75 -5.30 4.26 2.88
C MET A 75 -4.85 5.18 4.03
N GLY A 76 -4.16 6.28 3.75
CA GLY A 76 -3.73 7.22 4.80
C GLY A 76 -4.89 7.72 5.68
N CYS A 77 -5.95 8.24 5.07
CA CYS A 77 -7.14 8.69 5.81
C CYS A 77 -7.99 7.52 6.33
N HIS A 78 -8.12 6.44 5.56
CA HIS A 78 -8.93 5.28 5.95
C HIS A 78 -8.38 4.55 7.19
N MET A 79 -7.04 4.47 7.33
CA MET A 79 -6.38 3.92 8.52
C MET A 79 -6.61 4.78 9.76
N ILE A 80 -6.56 6.11 9.64
CA ILE A 80 -6.90 7.02 10.76
C ILE A 80 -8.35 6.78 11.22
N LEU A 81 -9.30 6.69 10.27
CA LEU A 81 -10.71 6.38 10.56
C LEU A 81 -10.96 4.93 11.04
N ALA A 82 -9.92 4.08 11.01
CA ALA A 82 -9.92 2.70 11.49
C ALA A 82 -9.06 2.55 12.76
N ASN A 83 -8.68 3.65 13.43
CA ASN A 83 -7.83 3.64 14.63
C ASN A 83 -6.47 2.94 14.41
N SER A 84 -5.92 3.05 13.20
CA SER A 84 -4.73 2.35 12.71
C SER A 84 -4.83 0.82 12.63
N ASP A 85 -6.03 0.25 12.75
CA ASP A 85 -6.29 -1.19 12.65
C ASP A 85 -6.91 -1.54 11.27
N PRO A 86 -6.22 -2.32 10.41
CA PRO A 86 -6.76 -2.74 9.11
C PRO A 86 -8.06 -3.54 9.22
N ALA A 87 -8.30 -4.28 10.31
CA ALA A 87 -9.54 -5.03 10.50
C ALA A 87 -10.77 -4.11 10.70
N GLN A 88 -10.55 -2.85 11.09
CA GLN A 88 -11.62 -1.87 11.34
C GLN A 88 -11.94 -0.97 10.13
N LEU A 89 -11.32 -1.23 8.96
CA LEU A 89 -11.60 -0.52 7.71
C LEU A 89 -13.12 -0.51 7.42
N GLN A 90 -13.62 0.64 6.98
CA GLN A 90 -15.06 0.94 7.03
C GLN A 90 -15.87 0.09 6.04
N TYR A 91 -15.22 -0.44 5.01
CA TYR A 91 -15.77 -1.35 4.01
C TYR A 91 -15.59 -2.85 4.34
N LEU A 92 -14.99 -3.20 5.48
CA LEU A 92 -14.94 -4.59 5.98
C LEU A 92 -16.03 -4.91 7.02
N ARG A 93 -16.62 -3.88 7.64
CA ARG A 93 -17.66 -4.00 8.67
C ARG A 93 -18.91 -4.73 8.14
N ASP A 94 -19.66 -5.41 9.00
CA ASP A 94 -20.90 -6.08 8.57
C ASP A 94 -22.01 -5.08 8.23
N ASN A 95 -22.12 -4.02 9.03
CA ASN A 95 -23.15 -2.98 8.89
C ASN A 95 -22.82 -1.91 7.83
N ARG A 96 -22.25 -2.31 6.68
CA ARG A 96 -21.88 -1.37 5.58
C ARG A 96 -23.06 -0.52 5.14
N LYS A 97 -22.87 0.80 5.11
CA LYS A 97 -23.87 1.77 4.62
C LYS A 97 -24.02 1.76 3.10
N ILE A 98 -22.96 1.38 2.38
CA ILE A 98 -22.95 1.29 0.93
C ILE A 98 -23.52 -0.07 0.52
N LYS A 99 -24.60 -0.06 -0.27
CA LYS A 99 -25.38 -1.24 -0.67
C LYS A 99 -25.59 -1.37 -2.19
N SER A 100 -24.94 -0.53 -3.01
CA SER A 100 -25.02 -0.57 -4.48
C SER A 100 -23.76 0.01 -5.13
N ASP A 101 -23.51 -0.36 -6.39
CA ASP A 101 -22.45 0.22 -7.24
C ASP A 101 -22.57 1.75 -7.36
N SER A 102 -23.80 2.26 -7.56
CA SER A 102 -24.06 3.71 -7.58
C SER A 102 -23.74 4.41 -6.25
N GLY A 103 -24.00 3.74 -5.11
CA GLY A 103 -23.63 4.22 -3.79
C GLY A 103 -22.12 4.21 -3.56
N LEU A 104 -21.43 3.18 -4.06
CA LEU A 104 -19.96 3.07 -4.00
C LEU A 104 -19.30 4.18 -4.82
N LYS A 105 -19.72 4.37 -6.09
CA LYS A 105 -19.33 5.49 -6.96
C LYS A 105 -19.49 6.83 -6.26
N THR A 106 -20.68 7.10 -5.73
CA THR A 106 -21.00 8.35 -5.02
C THR A 106 -20.10 8.57 -3.80
N GLN A 107 -19.85 7.52 -3.01
CA GLN A 107 -19.01 7.59 -1.81
C GLN A 107 -17.53 7.83 -2.15
N VAL A 108 -16.99 7.17 -3.18
CA VAL A 108 -15.61 7.38 -3.63
C VAL A 108 -15.45 8.81 -4.14
N VAL A 109 -16.29 9.26 -5.07
CA VAL A 109 -16.27 10.63 -5.63
C VAL A 109 -16.33 11.69 -4.51
N ARG A 110 -17.20 11.48 -3.50
CA ARG A 110 -17.27 12.37 -2.33
C ARG A 110 -15.96 12.41 -1.56
N CYS A 111 -15.31 11.27 -1.33
CA CYS A 111 -14.02 11.21 -0.65
C CYS A 111 -12.93 11.97 -1.42
N VAL A 112 -12.85 11.82 -2.75
CA VAL A 112 -11.88 12.57 -3.57
C VAL A 112 -12.09 14.07 -3.45
N LYS A 113 -13.33 14.53 -3.68
CA LYS A 113 -13.68 15.96 -3.69
C LYS A 113 -13.49 16.62 -2.32
N ALA A 114 -13.70 15.89 -1.22
CA ALA A 114 -13.53 16.41 0.13
C ALA A 114 -12.07 16.79 0.49
N PHE A 115 -11.08 16.19 -0.17
CA PHE A 115 -9.66 16.47 0.07
C PHE A 115 -9.00 17.33 -1.02
N GLY A 116 -9.77 17.79 -2.02
CA GLY A 116 -9.26 18.69 -3.07
C GLY A 116 -8.14 18.10 -3.93
N PHE A 117 -8.02 16.78 -3.99
CA PHE A 117 -7.00 16.14 -4.81
C PHE A 117 -7.32 16.33 -6.29
N GLN A 118 -6.36 16.85 -7.05
CA GLN A 118 -6.41 16.85 -8.51
C GLN A 118 -6.09 15.43 -8.98
N TRP A 119 -7.12 14.66 -9.33
CA TRP A 119 -7.00 13.34 -9.95
C TRP A 119 -7.28 13.48 -11.46
N ASP A 120 -6.83 12.51 -12.26
CA ASP A 120 -7.40 12.32 -13.59
C ASP A 120 -8.81 11.73 -13.39
N GLU A 121 -9.76 12.60 -13.05
CA GLU A 121 -10.91 12.30 -12.18
C GLU A 121 -11.65 11.04 -12.61
N ASP A 122 -12.04 10.93 -13.88
CA ASP A 122 -12.89 9.82 -14.33
C ASP A 122 -12.16 8.46 -14.34
N LYS A 123 -10.88 8.42 -14.76
CA LYS A 123 -10.17 7.14 -14.93
C LYS A 123 -9.61 6.59 -13.62
N GLU A 124 -8.99 7.43 -12.79
CA GLU A 124 -8.43 6.95 -11.51
C GLU A 124 -9.54 6.56 -10.53
N ILE A 125 -10.66 7.30 -10.52
CA ILE A 125 -11.83 6.95 -9.71
C ILE A 125 -12.43 5.63 -10.19
N ALA A 126 -12.60 5.43 -11.52
CA ALA A 126 -13.13 4.18 -12.07
C ALA A 126 -12.25 2.97 -11.74
N ASP A 127 -10.92 3.07 -11.87
CA ASP A 127 -9.99 2.00 -11.50
C ASP A 127 -10.12 1.65 -10.00
N ILE A 128 -10.20 2.64 -9.10
CA ILE A 128 -10.40 2.41 -7.65
C ILE A 128 -11.77 1.77 -7.35
N ILE A 129 -12.84 2.19 -8.03
CA ILE A 129 -14.17 1.59 -7.85
C ILE A 129 -14.16 0.13 -8.30
N ALA A 130 -13.52 -0.19 -9.44
CA ALA A 130 -13.38 -1.57 -9.91
C ALA A 130 -12.69 -2.44 -8.84
N TYR A 131 -11.56 -1.96 -8.28
CA TYR A 131 -10.88 -2.63 -7.18
C TYR A 131 -11.78 -2.87 -5.97
N LEU A 132 -12.43 -1.81 -5.46
CA LEU A 132 -13.28 -1.93 -4.28
C LEU A 132 -14.47 -2.85 -4.53
N ASN A 133 -15.04 -2.82 -5.73
CA ASN A 133 -16.17 -3.65 -6.09
C ASN A 133 -15.75 -5.13 -6.19
N GLU A 134 -14.78 -5.46 -7.04
CA GLU A 134 -14.30 -6.84 -7.23
C GLU A 134 -13.81 -7.45 -5.91
N LYS A 135 -13.11 -6.68 -5.07
CA LYS A 135 -12.48 -7.22 -3.85
C LYS A 135 -13.38 -7.29 -2.61
N PHE A 136 -14.36 -6.39 -2.45
CA PHE A 136 -15.09 -6.24 -1.17
C PHE A 136 -16.63 -6.13 -1.27
N TYR A 137 -17.18 -5.70 -2.40
CA TYR A 137 -18.62 -5.40 -2.51
C TYR A 137 -19.39 -6.32 -3.46
N GLN A 138 -18.77 -6.75 -4.56
CA GLN A 138 -19.32 -7.67 -5.55
C GLN A 138 -20.71 -7.25 -6.08
N PHE A 139 -20.94 -5.94 -6.22
CA PHE A 139 -22.17 -5.42 -6.80
C PHE A 139 -22.21 -5.66 -8.31
N GLU A 140 -23.39 -5.99 -8.83
CA GLU A 140 -23.66 -5.96 -10.27
C GLU A 140 -23.48 -4.52 -10.79
N THR A 141 -22.52 -4.34 -11.70
CA THR A 141 -22.28 -3.04 -12.33
C THR A 141 -23.32 -2.82 -13.43
N GLN A 142 -24.05 -1.71 -13.35
CA GLN A 142 -24.98 -1.33 -14.39
C GLN A 142 -24.19 -0.80 -15.60
N THR A 143 -23.84 -1.69 -16.53
CA THR A 143 -23.37 -1.31 -17.86
C THR A 143 -24.51 -0.62 -18.60
N SER A 144 -24.39 0.70 -18.79
CA SER A 144 -25.29 1.40 -19.72
C SER A 144 -25.16 0.76 -21.09
N LYS A 145 -26.29 0.29 -21.60
CA LYS A 145 -26.47 -0.05 -23.01
C LYS A 145 -26.51 1.23 -23.86
#